data_AF-A0A9J7DH31-F1
#
_entry.id   AF-A0A9J7DH31-F1
#
_cell.length_a   1.000
_cell.length_b   1.000
_cell.length_c   1.000
_cell.angle_alpha   90.00
_cell.angle_beta   90.00
_cell.angle_gamma   90.00
#
_symmetry.space_group_name_H-M   'P 1'
#
loop_
_entity.id
_entity.type
_entity.pdbx_description
1 polymer ?
#
loop_
_entity_poly.entity_id
_entity_poly.type
_entity_poly.pdbx_seq_one_letter_code
_entity_poly.pdbx_strand_id
1 'polypeptide(L)'
;MTRIVEGQKPVNKDKVQVTVNTTQLEDNDEMVRCWHRQFSNLAEHLQQWIEKNSQPKRYNFPRPCIRREPCRWAKRGPMARKDWVRFYNWAAKNATPKPPYQPKIRTKDKEKEKKTEPKEPIPLEELMEHAEKLASPRMRRQKYEYPIPPDYPYAPQIHPKKPAKKDRGRPFKTPEVPPDFQHIELEIDFWSQLRFPTRSSTALYNPTENILKLAQPKVIPPLKQHCPIPEKPVEYVAPRRRMTYRQWREHKRRLEYLAKPIYRPVTDYYYF
;
A
#
# COMPACT_ATOMS: atom_id res chain seq x y z
N MET A 1 112.59 15.29 53.19
CA MET A 1 112.77 13.95 53.81
C MET A 1 112.14 12.95 52.85
N THR A 2 112.93 12.32 51.97
CA THR A 2 113.26 10.86 51.97
C THR A 2 112.00 9.99 51.76
N ARG A 3 111.88 9.08 50.79
CA ARG A 3 112.86 8.16 50.19
C ARG A 3 112.30 7.55 48.89
N ILE A 4 113.23 7.19 48.01
CA ILE A 4 113.11 6.29 46.84
C ILE A 4 112.77 4.87 47.32
N VAL A 5 112.09 4.04 46.52
CA VAL A 5 112.59 2.74 45.99
C VAL A 5 111.53 2.06 45.10
N GLU A 6 112.04 1.63 43.96
CA GLU A 6 111.61 0.73 42.90
C GLU A 6 110.79 -0.52 43.28
N GLY A 7 110.15 -1.13 42.27
CA GLY A 7 110.28 -2.59 42.11
C GLY A 7 109.01 -3.41 41.82
N GLN A 8 108.85 -3.73 40.52
CA GLN A 8 108.41 -5.02 39.95
C GLN A 8 106.93 -5.50 40.01
N LYS A 9 106.45 -5.80 38.78
CA LYS A 9 105.29 -6.65 38.36
C LYS A 9 105.50 -8.14 38.75
N PRO A 10 104.61 -9.10 38.41
CA PRO A 10 103.20 -9.08 37.98
C PRO A 10 102.33 -10.07 38.80
N VAL A 11 101.03 -10.24 38.49
CA VAL A 11 100.37 -11.54 38.22
C VAL A 11 98.87 -11.33 37.98
N ASN A 12 98.41 -11.82 36.84
CA ASN A 12 97.01 -11.94 36.40
C ASN A 12 96.16 -12.78 37.36
N LYS A 13 94.92 -12.35 37.60
CA LYS A 13 93.78 -13.22 37.91
C LYS A 13 92.52 -12.69 37.23
N ASP A 14 92.27 -13.28 36.06
CA ASP A 14 91.00 -13.78 35.52
C ASP A 14 89.66 -13.16 35.99
N LYS A 15 88.98 -12.59 34.98
CA LYS A 15 87.58 -12.80 34.56
C LYS A 15 86.59 -13.38 35.60
N VAL A 16 85.55 -12.59 35.90
CA VAL A 16 84.16 -13.04 35.74
C VAL A 16 83.39 -11.91 35.05
N GLN A 17 83.40 -11.90 33.72
CA GLN A 17 82.43 -11.13 32.95
C GLN A 17 81.18 -12.01 32.80
N VAL A 18 80.07 -11.56 33.37
CA VAL A 18 78.74 -12.07 33.06
C VAL A 18 78.48 -11.68 31.60
N THR A 19 78.70 -12.61 30.68
CA THR A 19 78.25 -12.47 29.30
C THR A 19 76.74 -12.65 29.30
N VAL A 20 76.01 -11.54 29.46
CA VAL A 20 74.60 -11.50 29.06
C VAL A 20 74.60 -11.67 27.55
N ASN A 21 74.04 -12.78 27.10
CA ASN A 21 73.99 -13.16 25.69
C ASN A 21 73.32 -12.03 24.89
N THR A 22 74.05 -11.40 23.97
CA THR A 22 73.59 -10.30 23.11
C THR A 22 72.34 -10.69 22.30
N THR A 23 72.16 -11.98 22.02
CA THR A 23 70.97 -12.53 21.36
C THR A 23 69.69 -12.36 22.19
N GLN A 24 69.77 -12.43 23.52
CA GLN A 24 68.61 -12.19 24.37
C GLN A 24 68.19 -10.72 24.43
N LEU A 25 69.12 -9.78 24.20
CA LEU A 25 68.79 -8.36 24.15
C LEU A 25 68.05 -8.01 22.85
N GLU A 26 68.47 -8.57 21.72
CA GLU A 26 67.80 -8.37 20.42
C GLU A 26 66.41 -9.02 20.38
N ASP A 27 66.26 -10.23 20.94
CA ASP A 27 64.95 -10.90 21.06
C ASP A 27 63.98 -10.09 21.95
N ASN A 28 64.49 -9.45 23.01
CA ASN A 28 63.71 -8.59 23.87
C ASN A 28 63.30 -7.29 23.15
N ASP A 29 64.20 -6.69 22.36
CA ASP A 29 63.89 -5.49 21.57
C ASP A 29 62.86 -5.77 20.47
N GLU A 30 62.92 -6.92 19.80
CA GLU A 30 61.91 -7.36 18.84
C GLU A 30 60.55 -7.63 19.52
N MET A 31 60.58 -8.26 20.70
CA MET A 31 59.38 -8.48 21.50
C MET A 31 58.73 -7.15 21.92
N VAL A 32 59.53 -6.19 22.39
CA VAL A 32 59.05 -4.85 22.78
C VAL A 32 58.48 -4.10 21.57
N ARG A 33 59.08 -4.20 20.39
CA ARG A 33 58.54 -3.62 19.14
C ARG A 33 57.23 -4.28 18.72
N CYS A 34 57.12 -5.61 18.86
CA CYS A 34 55.88 -6.34 18.58
C CYS A 34 54.76 -5.89 19.51
N TRP A 35 55.04 -5.78 20.81
CA TRP A 35 54.12 -5.25 21.81
C TRP A 35 53.70 -3.81 21.49
N HIS A 36 54.65 -2.92 21.17
CA HIS A 36 54.32 -1.54 20.77
C HIS A 36 53.41 -1.49 19.55
N ARG A 37 53.62 -2.37 18.57
CA ARG A 37 52.80 -2.45 17.37
C ARG A 37 51.38 -2.94 17.69
N GLN A 38 51.25 -3.94 18.55
CA GLN A 38 49.95 -4.43 19.02
C GLN A 38 49.19 -3.37 19.81
N PHE A 39 49.87 -2.65 20.71
CA PHE A 39 49.27 -1.55 21.46
C PHE A 39 48.85 -0.38 20.57
N SER A 40 49.66 -0.03 19.56
CA SER A 40 49.32 1.04 18.61
C SER A 40 48.09 0.67 17.78
N ASN A 41 48.03 -0.57 17.28
CA ASN A 41 46.87 -1.08 16.55
C ASN A 41 45.60 -1.09 17.40
N LEU A 42 45.71 -1.45 18.68
CA LEU A 42 44.60 -1.47 19.61
C LEU A 42 44.15 -0.04 19.97
N ALA A 43 45.08 0.90 20.13
CA ALA A 43 44.78 2.31 20.34
C ALA A 43 44.06 2.92 19.14
N GLU A 44 44.53 2.67 17.91
CA GLU A 44 43.87 3.11 16.67
C GLU A 44 42.47 2.51 16.55
N HIS A 45 42.30 1.22 16.85
CA HIS A 45 41.00 0.55 16.82
C HIS A 45 40.01 1.15 17.82
N LEU A 46 40.46 1.40 19.06
CA LEU A 46 39.65 2.04 20.10
C LEU A 46 39.29 3.47 19.72
N GLN A 47 40.21 4.23 19.14
CA GLN A 47 39.97 5.59 18.69
C GLN A 47 38.90 5.62 17.58
N GLN A 48 38.99 4.72 16.59
CA GLN A 48 37.96 4.54 15.56
C GLN A 48 36.61 4.10 16.15
N TRP A 49 36.61 3.26 17.18
CA TRP A 49 35.40 2.82 17.87
C TRP A 49 34.73 3.97 18.61
N ILE A 50 35.51 4.80 19.31
CA ILE A 50 35.02 6.00 20.00
C ILE A 50 34.49 7.02 18.98
N GLU A 51 35.17 7.26 17.87
CA GLU A 51 34.69 8.17 16.82
C GLU A 51 33.37 7.70 16.20
N LYS A 52 33.21 6.39 15.97
CA LYS A 52 31.96 5.81 15.44
C LYS A 52 30.80 5.92 16.43
N ASN A 53 31.04 5.77 17.73
CA ASN A 53 30.00 5.77 18.75
C ASN A 53 29.73 7.14 19.39
N SER A 54 30.68 8.08 19.31
CA SER A 54 30.53 9.45 19.82
C SER A 54 29.69 10.33 18.90
N GLN A 55 29.59 9.98 17.61
CA GLN A 55 28.67 10.65 16.71
C GLN A 55 27.23 10.26 17.03
N PRO A 56 26.30 11.23 17.22
CA PRO A 56 24.90 10.90 17.41
C PRO A 56 24.42 10.11 16.20
N LYS A 57 23.85 8.92 16.44
CA LYS A 57 23.24 8.09 15.39
C LYS A 57 22.30 8.99 14.60
N ARG A 58 22.65 9.30 13.35
CA ARG A 58 21.80 10.09 12.45
C ARG A 58 20.59 9.24 12.15
N TYR A 59 19.57 9.34 13.00
CA TYR A 59 18.24 8.90 12.67
C TYR A 59 17.75 9.79 11.54
N ASN A 60 18.09 9.42 10.32
CA ASN A 60 17.29 9.73 9.16
C ASN A 60 15.99 8.94 9.32
N PHE A 61 15.16 9.29 10.31
CA PHE A 61 13.75 9.08 10.16
C PHE A 61 13.43 9.76 8.83
N PRO A 62 12.97 9.04 7.80
CA PRO A 62 12.30 9.73 6.73
C PRO A 62 11.24 10.56 7.45
N ARG A 63 11.37 11.89 7.43
CA ARG A 63 10.23 12.74 7.80
C ARG A 63 9.07 12.11 7.04
N PRO A 64 7.92 11.87 7.67
CA PRO A 64 6.74 11.50 6.92
C PRO A 64 6.41 12.70 6.04
N CYS A 65 7.08 12.78 4.88
CA CYS A 65 6.80 13.61 3.73
C CYS A 65 5.58 13.04 3.00
N ILE A 66 4.74 12.30 3.71
CA ILE A 66 3.34 12.12 3.37
C ILE A 66 2.77 13.52 3.49
N ARG A 67 2.81 14.25 2.38
CA ARG A 67 1.90 15.38 2.17
C ARG A 67 0.53 14.78 2.39
N ARG A 68 -0.02 14.95 3.61
CA ARG A 68 -1.36 14.49 3.93
C ARG A 68 -2.25 15.14 2.90
N GLU A 69 -2.75 14.35 1.96
CA GLU A 69 -3.73 14.86 1.01
C GLU A 69 -4.84 15.48 1.85
N PRO A 70 -5.24 16.73 1.57
CA PRO A 70 -6.30 17.35 2.34
C PRO A 70 -7.48 16.39 2.40
N CYS A 71 -7.88 15.99 3.61
CA CYS A 71 -9.07 15.15 3.77
C CYS A 71 -10.24 15.81 3.05
N ARG A 72 -11.21 15.02 2.59
CA ARG A 72 -12.40 15.51 1.85
C ARG A 72 -13.12 16.71 2.53
N TRP A 73 -12.96 16.86 3.84
CA TRP A 73 -13.55 17.89 4.68
C TRP A 73 -12.60 19.04 5.07
N ALA A 74 -11.32 18.95 4.72
CA ALA A 74 -10.35 20.01 4.95
C ALA A 74 -10.59 21.13 3.93
N LYS A 75 -11.21 22.23 4.39
CA LYS A 75 -11.27 23.47 3.61
C LYS A 75 -9.84 23.87 3.27
N ARG A 76 -9.54 24.10 1.98
CA ARG A 76 -8.24 24.67 1.60
C ARG A 76 -8.10 25.97 2.37
N GLY A 77 -7.04 26.07 3.17
CA GLY A 77 -6.69 27.32 3.85
C GLY A 77 -6.49 28.46 2.84
N PRO A 78 -6.29 29.69 3.32
CA PRO A 78 -5.95 30.80 2.43
C PRO A 78 -4.83 30.39 1.48
N MET A 79 -4.99 30.67 0.18
CA MET A 79 -4.04 30.26 -0.84
C MET A 79 -2.64 30.73 -0.48
N ALA A 80 -1.65 29.85 -0.60
CA ALA A 80 -0.26 30.23 -0.40
C ALA A 80 0.15 31.25 -1.47
N ARG A 81 1.16 32.09 -1.18
CA ARG A 81 1.67 33.10 -2.13
C ARG A 81 1.97 32.53 -3.53
N LYS A 82 2.49 31.30 -3.60
CA LYS A 82 2.78 30.60 -4.87
C LYS A 82 1.50 30.25 -5.64
N ASP A 83 0.44 29.87 -4.93
CA ASP A 83 -0.84 29.55 -5.53
C ASP A 83 -1.53 30.82 -6.04
N TRP A 84 -1.39 31.95 -5.32
CA TRP A 84 -1.85 33.26 -5.79
C TRP A 84 -1.20 33.69 -7.11
N VAL A 85 0.12 33.50 -7.25
CA VAL A 85 0.82 33.80 -8.51
C VAL A 85 0.32 32.90 -9.65
N ARG A 86 0.08 31.61 -9.38
CA ARG A 86 -0.48 30.68 -10.38
C ARG A 86 -1.90 31.07 -10.79
N PHE A 87 -2.73 31.45 -9.82
CA PHE A 87 -4.08 31.93 -10.08
C PHE A 87 -4.09 33.21 -10.91
N TYR A 88 -3.22 34.17 -10.58
CA TYR A 88 -3.08 35.41 -11.35
C TYR A 88 -2.70 35.11 -12.81
N ASN A 89 -1.71 34.24 -13.03
CA ASN A 89 -1.30 33.82 -14.37
C ASN A 89 -2.42 33.08 -15.12
N TRP A 90 -3.22 32.29 -14.42
CA TRP A 90 -4.38 31.61 -14.99
C TRP A 90 -5.49 32.61 -15.36
N ALA A 91 -5.80 33.55 -14.47
CA ALA A 91 -6.83 34.56 -14.68
C ALA A 91 -6.45 35.49 -15.84
N ALA A 92 -5.20 35.93 -15.92
CA ALA A 92 -4.72 36.74 -17.03
C ALA A 92 -4.90 36.05 -18.41
N LYS A 93 -4.85 34.71 -18.44
CA LYS A 93 -5.02 33.93 -19.68
C LYS A 93 -6.45 33.54 -19.99
N ASN A 94 -7.27 33.26 -18.96
CA ASN A 94 -8.57 32.61 -19.12
C ASN A 94 -9.76 33.48 -18.70
N ALA A 95 -9.53 34.49 -17.86
CA ALA A 95 -10.58 35.41 -17.41
C ALA A 95 -10.77 36.58 -18.38
N THR A 96 -9.99 36.66 -19.46
CA THR A 96 -10.29 37.57 -20.55
C THR A 96 -11.62 37.16 -21.19
N PRO A 97 -12.58 38.09 -21.34
CA PRO A 97 -13.85 37.77 -21.98
C PRO A 97 -13.57 37.29 -23.40
N LYS A 98 -14.12 36.13 -23.76
CA LYS A 98 -14.00 35.60 -25.12
C LYS A 98 -14.58 36.65 -26.08
N PRO A 99 -13.88 36.99 -27.17
CA PRO A 99 -14.44 37.91 -28.15
C PRO A 99 -15.79 37.37 -28.65
N PRO A 100 -16.74 38.24 -28.98
CA PRO A 100 -18.05 37.83 -29.47
C PRO A 100 -17.88 36.84 -30.63
N TYR A 101 -18.66 35.75 -30.58
CA TYR A 101 -18.60 34.68 -31.56
C TYR A 101 -18.83 35.25 -32.97
N GLN A 102 -17.75 35.32 -33.76
CA GLN A 102 -17.87 35.57 -35.18
C GLN A 102 -18.11 34.22 -35.87
N PRO A 103 -19.25 34.03 -36.56
CA PRO A 103 -19.50 32.80 -37.30
C PRO A 103 -18.39 32.63 -38.34
N LYS A 104 -17.58 31.58 -38.17
CA LYS A 104 -16.56 31.22 -39.16
C LYS A 104 -17.28 30.82 -40.44
N ILE A 105 -17.28 31.73 -41.41
CA ILE A 105 -17.62 31.41 -42.80
C ILE A 105 -16.68 30.27 -43.20
N ARG A 106 -17.25 29.09 -43.45
CA ARG A 106 -16.50 27.93 -43.94
C ARG A 106 -15.99 28.27 -45.34
N THR A 107 -14.80 28.86 -45.42
CA THR A 107 -14.05 28.88 -46.66
C THR A 107 -13.70 27.44 -46.98
N LYS A 108 -14.23 26.94 -48.10
CA LYS A 108 -13.89 25.63 -48.68
C LYS A 108 -12.39 25.41 -48.59
N ASP A 109 -12.05 24.17 -48.25
CA ASP A 109 -10.71 23.69 -47.96
C ASP A 109 -9.68 24.27 -48.93
N LYS A 110 -8.87 25.22 -48.45
CA LYS A 110 -7.55 25.41 -49.04
C LYS A 110 -6.72 24.28 -48.48
N GLU A 111 -6.54 23.22 -49.27
CA GLU A 111 -5.45 22.29 -49.11
C GLU A 111 -4.21 23.11 -48.75
N LYS A 112 -3.70 22.90 -47.53
CA LYS A 112 -2.43 23.49 -47.15
C LYS A 112 -1.38 22.76 -47.97
N GLU A 113 -1.07 23.29 -49.15
CA GLU A 113 0.18 23.00 -49.83
C GLU A 113 1.29 23.25 -48.80
N LYS A 114 1.86 22.16 -48.29
CA LYS A 114 3.06 22.23 -47.49
C LYS A 114 4.10 22.82 -48.43
N LYS A 115 4.52 24.06 -48.16
CA LYS A 115 5.71 24.64 -48.77
C LYS A 115 6.88 23.70 -48.48
N THR A 116 7.21 22.84 -49.43
CA THR A 116 8.45 22.09 -49.44
C THR A 116 9.52 23.08 -49.85
N GLU A 117 10.28 23.56 -48.88
CA GLU A 117 11.51 24.29 -49.15
C GLU A 117 12.42 23.41 -50.04
N PRO A 118 13.06 23.98 -51.08
CA PRO A 118 13.99 23.22 -51.90
C PRO A 118 15.17 22.82 -51.01
N LYS A 119 15.27 21.52 -50.71
CA LYS A 119 16.40 20.97 -49.97
C LYS A 119 17.61 21.00 -50.89
N GLU A 120 18.73 21.49 -50.37
CA GLU A 120 20.02 21.44 -51.06
C GLU A 120 20.34 19.99 -51.48
N PRO A 121 21.00 19.79 -52.63
CA PRO A 121 21.36 18.45 -53.08
C PRO A 121 22.30 17.82 -52.05
N ILE A 122 21.89 16.66 -51.54
CA ILE A 122 22.65 15.88 -50.56
C ILE A 122 23.99 15.48 -51.19
N PRO A 123 25.14 15.71 -50.52
CA PRO A 123 26.45 15.34 -51.04
C PRO A 123 26.58 13.81 -51.24
N LEU A 124 27.41 13.41 -52.21
CA LEU A 124 27.55 12.01 -52.64
C LEU A 124 27.97 11.08 -51.50
N GLU A 125 28.82 11.55 -50.60
CA GLU A 125 29.30 10.79 -49.43
C GLU A 125 28.13 10.42 -48.49
N GLU A 126 27.24 11.38 -48.18
CA GLU A 126 26.05 11.13 -47.35
C GLU A 126 25.06 10.16 -48.01
N LEU A 127 24.96 10.19 -49.35
CA LEU A 127 24.15 9.24 -50.11
C LEU A 127 24.72 7.82 -50.03
N MET A 128 26.04 7.67 -50.08
CA MET A 128 26.70 6.37 -49.96
C MET A 128 26.56 5.80 -48.54
N GLU A 129 26.81 6.60 -47.50
CA GLU A 129 26.62 6.18 -46.11
C GLU A 129 25.15 5.79 -45.82
N HIS A 130 24.19 6.53 -46.38
CA HIS A 130 22.78 6.21 -46.25
C HIS A 130 22.42 4.90 -46.98
N ALA A 131 22.99 4.65 -48.15
CA ALA A 131 22.80 3.41 -48.90
C ALA A 131 23.35 2.19 -48.13
N GLU A 132 24.54 2.31 -47.53
CA GLU A 132 25.12 1.27 -46.68
C GLU A 132 24.26 0.98 -45.45
N LYS A 133 23.73 2.03 -44.83
CA LYS A 133 22.82 1.91 -43.68
C LYS A 133 21.51 1.21 -44.05
N LEU A 134 20.97 1.47 -45.24
CA LEU A 134 19.77 0.79 -45.75
C LEU A 134 20.04 -0.66 -46.18
N ALA A 135 21.25 -0.94 -46.69
CA ALA A 135 21.66 -2.29 -47.05
C ALA A 135 21.82 -3.19 -45.81
N SER A 136 22.15 -2.62 -44.65
CA SER A 136 22.23 -3.37 -43.41
C SER A 136 20.83 -3.83 -42.92
N PRO A 137 20.62 -5.13 -42.64
CA PRO A 137 19.34 -5.62 -42.17
C PRO A 137 19.02 -5.04 -40.79
N ARG A 138 17.87 -4.37 -40.67
CA ARG A 138 17.43 -3.77 -39.41
C ARG A 138 17.13 -4.87 -38.39
N MET A 139 17.94 -4.94 -37.34
CA MET A 139 17.71 -5.86 -36.22
C MET A 139 16.29 -5.68 -35.68
N ARG A 140 15.49 -6.75 -35.74
CA ARG A 140 14.14 -6.74 -35.17
C ARG A 140 14.27 -6.55 -33.67
N ARG A 141 13.75 -5.44 -33.15
CA ARG A 141 13.57 -5.27 -31.71
C ARG A 141 12.78 -6.46 -31.22
N GLN A 142 13.28 -7.18 -30.21
CA GLN A 142 12.49 -8.17 -29.49
C GLN A 142 11.24 -7.44 -29.00
N LYS A 143 10.08 -7.73 -29.63
CA LYS A 143 8.81 -7.30 -29.07
C LYS A 143 8.71 -7.94 -27.69
N TYR A 144 8.19 -7.19 -26.73
CA TYR A 144 7.88 -7.71 -25.40
C TYR A 144 7.19 -9.08 -25.54
N GLU A 145 7.88 -10.13 -25.13
CA GLU A 145 7.31 -11.47 -25.06
C GLU A 145 6.37 -11.47 -23.86
N TYR A 146 5.08 -11.66 -24.13
CA TYR A 146 4.12 -11.80 -23.04
C TYR A 146 4.49 -13.05 -22.24
N PRO A 147 4.57 -12.96 -20.90
CA PRO A 147 4.80 -14.14 -20.08
C PRO A 147 3.71 -15.17 -20.34
N ILE A 148 4.07 -16.45 -20.20
CA ILE A 148 3.14 -17.56 -20.31
C ILE A 148 1.98 -17.30 -19.32
N PRO A 149 0.71 -17.32 -19.78
CA PRO A 149 -0.41 -17.08 -18.89
C PRO A 149 -0.40 -18.10 -17.73
N PRO A 150 -0.68 -17.69 -16.49
CA PRO A 150 -0.77 -18.63 -15.37
C PRO A 150 -1.82 -19.69 -15.64
N ASP A 151 -1.52 -20.91 -15.18
CA ASP A 151 -2.39 -22.07 -15.30
C ASP A 151 -3.52 -21.94 -14.27
N TYR A 152 -4.77 -21.92 -14.74
CA TYR A 152 -5.94 -21.80 -13.86
C TYR A 152 -6.64 -23.16 -13.83
N PRO A 153 -6.91 -23.74 -12.65
CA PRO A 153 -7.38 -25.11 -12.53
C PRO A 153 -8.79 -25.37 -13.10
N TYR A 154 -9.60 -24.34 -13.36
CA TYR A 154 -10.94 -24.51 -13.91
C TYR A 154 -11.42 -23.31 -14.75
N ALA A 155 -11.81 -23.55 -16.00
CA ALA A 155 -12.44 -22.57 -16.88
C ALA A 155 -13.55 -23.26 -17.71
N PRO A 156 -14.82 -23.24 -17.27
CA PRO A 156 -15.88 -23.99 -17.93
C PRO A 156 -16.23 -23.40 -19.30
N GLN A 157 -16.43 -24.29 -20.28
CA GLN A 157 -16.88 -23.90 -21.62
C GLN A 157 -18.40 -23.80 -21.67
N ILE A 158 -18.95 -22.63 -21.32
CA ILE A 158 -20.40 -22.38 -21.28
C ILE A 158 -21.05 -22.44 -22.68
N HIS A 159 -20.29 -22.11 -23.72
CA HIS A 159 -20.78 -22.15 -25.10
C HIS A 159 -19.87 -23.02 -25.97
N PRO A 160 -20.40 -24.02 -26.69
CA PRO A 160 -19.58 -24.95 -27.47
C PRO A 160 -18.83 -24.29 -28.62
N LYS A 161 -19.37 -23.18 -29.17
CA LYS A 161 -18.76 -22.42 -30.27
C LYS A 161 -17.75 -21.36 -29.82
N LYS A 162 -17.64 -21.08 -28.52
CA LYS A 162 -16.71 -20.07 -27.99
C LYS A 162 -15.65 -20.79 -27.15
N PRO A 163 -14.38 -20.35 -27.20
CA PRO A 163 -13.38 -20.89 -26.30
C PRO A 163 -13.78 -20.60 -24.86
N ALA A 164 -13.43 -21.51 -23.94
CA ALA A 164 -13.62 -21.29 -22.51
C ALA A 164 -12.99 -19.95 -22.13
N LYS A 165 -13.82 -19.03 -21.65
CA LYS A 165 -13.32 -17.74 -21.18
C LYS A 165 -12.74 -17.96 -19.80
N LYS A 166 -11.46 -17.62 -19.63
CA LYS A 166 -10.88 -17.45 -18.30
C LYS A 166 -11.72 -16.40 -17.59
N ASP A 167 -12.27 -16.75 -16.43
CA ASP A 167 -12.94 -15.75 -15.61
C ASP A 167 -11.90 -14.68 -15.29
N ARG A 168 -12.21 -13.44 -15.70
CA ARG A 168 -11.47 -12.30 -15.18
C ARG A 168 -11.83 -12.32 -13.70
N GLY A 169 -10.93 -12.83 -12.86
CA GLY A 169 -11.12 -12.88 -11.42
C GLY A 169 -11.72 -11.58 -10.93
N ARG A 170 -12.45 -11.64 -9.82
CA ARG A 170 -13.19 -10.51 -9.24
C ARG A 170 -12.42 -9.20 -9.48
N PRO A 171 -13.00 -8.17 -10.11
CA PRO A 171 -12.26 -6.98 -10.56
C PRO A 171 -11.59 -6.19 -9.42
N PHE A 172 -11.80 -6.63 -8.18
CA PHE A 172 -11.23 -6.11 -6.96
C PHE A 172 -10.57 -7.26 -6.19
N LYS A 173 -9.42 -6.98 -5.57
CA LYS A 173 -8.84 -7.88 -4.57
C LYS A 173 -9.94 -8.24 -3.55
N THR A 174 -10.05 -9.52 -3.21
CA THR A 174 -10.89 -9.95 -2.10
C THR A 174 -10.45 -9.19 -0.85
N PRO A 175 -11.37 -8.54 -0.13
CA PRO A 175 -10.99 -7.90 1.12
C PRO A 175 -10.43 -8.95 2.07
N GLU A 176 -9.34 -8.63 2.74
CA GLU A 176 -8.79 -9.47 3.80
C GLU A 176 -9.72 -9.35 5.00
N VAL A 177 -10.57 -10.36 5.17
CA VAL A 177 -11.49 -10.47 6.30
C VAL A 177 -10.73 -11.16 7.44
N PRO A 178 -10.69 -10.59 8.65
CA PRO A 178 -10.19 -11.31 9.82
C PRO A 178 -10.92 -12.65 10.00
N PRO A 179 -10.23 -13.72 10.44
CA PRO A 179 -10.85 -15.03 10.59
C PRO A 179 -12.02 -15.01 11.57
N ASP A 180 -11.91 -14.26 12.67
CA ASP A 180 -12.97 -14.05 13.64
C ASP A 180 -13.00 -12.58 14.09
N PHE A 181 -14.21 -12.05 14.35
CA PHE A 181 -14.40 -10.73 14.96
C PHE A 181 -14.59 -10.89 16.48
N GLN A 182 -13.95 -10.02 17.26
CA GLN A 182 -14.08 -10.05 18.73
C GLN A 182 -15.51 -9.70 19.19
N HIS A 183 -16.23 -8.86 18.44
CA HIS A 183 -17.58 -8.41 18.73
C HIS A 183 -18.42 -8.30 17.45
N ILE A 184 -19.73 -8.54 17.56
CA ILE A 184 -20.69 -8.42 16.44
C ILE A 184 -20.72 -6.99 15.88
N GLU A 185 -20.52 -5.98 16.74
CA GLU A 185 -20.46 -4.58 16.32
C GLU A 185 -19.29 -4.32 15.36
N LEU A 186 -18.14 -4.93 15.61
CA LEU A 186 -16.96 -4.82 14.73
C LEU A 186 -17.19 -5.52 13.39
N GLU A 187 -17.91 -6.63 13.40
CA GLU A 187 -18.32 -7.32 12.18
C GLU A 187 -19.28 -6.45 11.36
N ILE A 188 -20.32 -5.89 11.98
CA ILE A 188 -21.27 -4.99 11.34
C ILE A 188 -20.55 -3.76 10.77
N ASP A 189 -19.67 -3.14 11.55
CA ASP A 189 -18.90 -1.99 11.12
C ASP A 189 -17.97 -2.34 9.96
N PHE A 190 -17.27 -3.47 10.02
CA PHE A 190 -16.42 -3.96 8.94
C PHE A 190 -17.20 -4.18 7.63
N TRP A 191 -18.35 -4.86 7.70
CA TRP A 191 -19.20 -5.08 6.52
C TRP A 191 -19.85 -3.79 6.02
N SER A 192 -20.14 -2.82 6.90
CA SER A 192 -20.68 -1.51 6.51
C SER A 192 -19.64 -0.62 5.82
N GLN A 193 -18.37 -0.75 6.21
CA GLN A 193 -17.23 -0.02 5.66
C GLN A 193 -16.73 -0.62 4.34
N LEU A 194 -17.03 -1.89 4.08
CA LEU A 194 -16.77 -2.59 2.83
C LEU A 194 -17.61 -2.02 1.67
N ARG A 195 -17.26 -0.81 1.24
CA ARG A 195 -17.77 -0.21 0.02
C ARG A 195 -16.89 -0.65 -1.14
N PHE A 196 -17.43 -1.49 -2.02
CA PHE A 196 -16.81 -1.66 -3.33
C PHE A 196 -16.75 -0.28 -3.98
N PRO A 197 -15.56 0.19 -4.44
CA PRO A 197 -15.49 1.45 -5.15
C PRO A 197 -16.34 1.33 -6.41
N THR A 198 -17.53 1.93 -6.38
CA THR A 198 -18.39 2.04 -7.54
C THR A 198 -17.65 2.86 -8.57
N ARG A 199 -17.48 2.33 -9.77
CA ARG A 199 -16.90 3.10 -10.87
C ARG A 199 -17.80 4.32 -11.09
N SER A 200 -17.21 5.46 -11.47
CA SER A 200 -17.97 6.67 -11.77
C SER A 200 -19.05 6.43 -12.83
N SER A 201 -18.79 5.53 -13.79
CA SER A 201 -19.76 5.10 -14.79
C SER A 201 -20.94 4.33 -14.21
N THR A 202 -20.77 3.63 -13.09
CA THR A 202 -21.85 2.90 -12.40
C THR A 202 -22.75 3.84 -11.62
N ALA A 203 -22.20 4.93 -11.07
CA ALA A 203 -22.98 5.95 -10.37
C ALA A 203 -23.92 6.74 -11.31
N LEU A 204 -23.54 6.87 -12.59
CA LEU A 204 -24.33 7.51 -13.65
C LEU A 204 -25.04 6.49 -14.56
N TYR A 205 -25.09 5.22 -14.14
CA TYR A 205 -25.64 4.17 -14.99
C TYR A 205 -27.17 4.23 -15.02
N ASN A 206 -27.72 4.47 -16.20
CA ASN A 206 -29.15 4.30 -16.47
C ASN A 206 -29.39 2.86 -16.93
N PRO A 207 -30.21 2.06 -16.21
CA PRO A 207 -30.48 0.68 -16.58
C PRO A 207 -31.18 0.61 -17.94
N THR A 208 -30.87 -0.44 -18.71
CA THR A 208 -31.54 -0.69 -20.00
C THR A 208 -32.97 -1.18 -19.77
N GLU A 209 -33.85 -0.98 -20.76
CA GLU A 209 -35.25 -1.42 -20.67
C GLU A 209 -35.39 -2.91 -20.38
N ASN A 210 -34.49 -3.76 -20.89
CA ASN A 210 -34.49 -5.18 -20.58
C ASN A 210 -34.21 -5.47 -19.10
N ILE A 211 -33.28 -4.72 -18.47
CA ILE A 211 -33.01 -4.86 -17.04
C ILE A 211 -34.22 -4.41 -16.24
N LEU A 212 -34.87 -3.32 -16.65
CA LEU A 212 -36.11 -2.86 -16.03
C LEU A 212 -37.24 -3.90 -16.14
N LYS A 213 -37.43 -4.51 -17.31
CA LYS A 213 -38.39 -5.60 -17.52
C LYS A 213 -38.09 -6.84 -16.69
N LEU A 214 -36.81 -7.19 -16.52
CA LEU A 214 -36.39 -8.31 -15.69
C LEU A 214 -36.53 -8.03 -14.19
N ALA A 215 -36.37 -6.76 -13.78
CA ALA A 215 -36.55 -6.33 -12.40
C ALA A 215 -38.02 -6.24 -11.98
N GLN A 216 -38.96 -6.15 -12.94
CA GLN A 216 -40.38 -6.23 -12.65
C GLN A 216 -40.69 -7.61 -12.03
N PRO A 217 -41.47 -7.66 -10.94
CA PRO A 217 -41.86 -8.92 -10.35
C PRO A 217 -42.59 -9.75 -11.40
N LYS A 218 -42.15 -11.00 -11.59
CA LYS A 218 -42.85 -11.92 -12.47
C LYS A 218 -44.26 -12.12 -11.90
N VAL A 219 -45.25 -11.60 -12.61
CA VAL A 219 -46.66 -11.90 -12.32
C VAL A 219 -46.88 -13.35 -12.71
N ILE A 220 -46.71 -14.25 -11.75
CA ILE A 220 -47.09 -15.65 -11.92
C ILE A 220 -48.62 -15.66 -11.88
N PRO A 221 -49.31 -16.03 -12.98
CA PRO A 221 -50.75 -16.17 -12.93
C PRO A 221 -51.08 -17.18 -11.82
N PRO A 222 -52.16 -16.98 -11.06
CA PRO A 222 -52.55 -17.95 -10.05
C PRO A 222 -52.63 -19.31 -10.74
N LEU A 223 -51.84 -20.27 -10.24
CA LEU A 223 -51.86 -21.64 -10.75
C LEU A 223 -53.32 -22.09 -10.77
N LYS A 224 -53.79 -22.67 -11.87
CA LYS A 224 -55.12 -23.26 -11.93
C LYS A 224 -55.19 -24.29 -10.81
N GLN A 225 -55.89 -23.95 -9.74
CA GLN A 225 -56.06 -24.85 -8.61
C GLN A 225 -56.94 -25.98 -9.12
N HIS A 226 -56.42 -27.21 -9.13
CA HIS A 226 -57.18 -28.38 -9.55
C HIS A 226 -58.41 -28.63 -8.64
N CYS A 227 -58.42 -28.01 -7.45
CA CYS A 227 -59.53 -28.04 -6.49
C CYS A 227 -59.90 -26.60 -6.06
N PRO A 228 -61.17 -26.29 -5.77
CA PRO A 228 -61.54 -25.02 -5.15
C PRO A 228 -60.87 -24.92 -3.78
N ILE A 229 -60.04 -23.88 -3.57
CA ILE A 229 -59.54 -23.57 -2.23
C ILE A 229 -60.74 -23.20 -1.36
N PRO A 230 -60.93 -23.88 -0.21
CA PRO A 230 -61.98 -23.48 0.73
C PRO A 230 -61.75 -22.02 1.13
N GLU A 231 -62.82 -21.22 1.14
CA GLU A 231 -62.74 -19.83 1.60
C GLU A 231 -62.07 -19.81 2.97
N LYS A 232 -61.07 -18.92 3.13
CA LYS A 232 -60.39 -18.77 4.42
C LYS A 232 -61.49 -18.55 5.47
N PRO A 233 -61.53 -19.34 6.56
CA PRO A 233 -62.50 -19.10 7.61
C PRO A 233 -62.36 -17.64 8.03
N VAL A 234 -63.46 -16.90 8.01
CA VAL A 234 -63.47 -15.52 8.47
C VAL A 234 -63.04 -15.57 9.92
N GLU A 235 -61.76 -15.29 10.17
CA GLU A 235 -61.27 -15.07 11.52
C GLU A 235 -62.06 -13.88 12.04
N TYR A 236 -63.08 -14.17 12.85
CA TYR A 236 -63.77 -13.15 13.61
C TYR A 236 -62.75 -12.57 14.58
N VAL A 237 -62.01 -11.56 14.13
CA VAL A 237 -61.17 -10.76 14.98
C VAL A 237 -62.14 -9.93 15.82
N ALA A 238 -62.49 -10.45 16.99
CA ALA A 238 -63.32 -9.73 17.94
C ALA A 238 -62.75 -8.32 18.11
N PRO A 239 -63.58 -7.26 17.99
CA PRO A 239 -63.09 -5.89 18.06
C PRO A 239 -62.32 -5.71 19.37
N ARG A 240 -61.09 -5.20 19.26
CA ARG A 240 -60.21 -4.96 20.42
C ARG A 240 -60.89 -3.98 21.37
N ARG A 241 -61.62 -4.49 22.36
CA ARG A 241 -62.23 -3.69 23.42
C ARG A 241 -61.11 -3.23 24.36
N ARG A 242 -61.01 -1.92 24.57
CA ARG A 242 -60.14 -1.37 25.62
C ARG A 242 -60.65 -1.87 26.96
N MET A 243 -59.75 -2.26 27.86
CA MET A 243 -60.12 -2.59 29.23
C MET A 243 -60.75 -1.37 29.90
N THR A 244 -61.82 -1.60 30.66
CA THR A 244 -62.37 -0.56 31.57
C THR A 244 -61.36 -0.24 32.66
N TYR A 245 -61.50 0.92 33.33
CA TYR A 245 -60.57 1.31 34.40
C TYR A 245 -60.46 0.27 35.53
N ARG A 246 -61.57 -0.41 35.89
CA ARG A 246 -61.58 -1.50 36.87
C ARG A 246 -60.78 -2.71 36.38
N GLN A 247 -61.03 -3.15 35.14
CA GLN A 247 -60.30 -4.25 34.50
C GLN A 247 -58.81 -3.93 34.37
N TRP A 248 -58.45 -2.69 34.06
CA TRP A 248 -57.05 -2.25 34.00
C TRP A 248 -56.37 -2.30 35.37
N ARG A 249 -57.07 -1.86 36.43
CA ARG A 249 -56.55 -1.93 37.81
C ARG A 249 -56.34 -3.37 38.29
N GLU A 250 -57.22 -4.29 37.90
CA GLU A 250 -57.06 -5.73 38.18
C GLU A 250 -55.94 -6.35 37.35
N HIS A 251 -55.85 -6.02 36.07
CA HIS A 251 -54.77 -6.46 35.19
C HIS A 251 -53.41 -6.00 35.71
N LYS A 252 -53.30 -4.74 36.15
CA LYS A 252 -52.07 -4.20 36.76
C LYS A 252 -51.69 -4.95 38.04
N ARG A 253 -52.63 -5.23 38.94
CA ARG A 253 -52.39 -6.06 40.14
C ARG A 253 -51.90 -7.46 39.79
N ARG A 254 -52.47 -8.08 38.75
CA ARG A 254 -52.04 -9.40 38.28
C ARG A 254 -50.62 -9.37 37.71
N LEU A 255 -50.29 -8.35 36.92
CA LEU A 255 -48.92 -8.15 36.40
C LEU A 255 -47.92 -7.92 37.53
N GLU A 256 -48.26 -7.06 38.51
CA GLU A 256 -47.43 -6.83 39.69
C GLU A 256 -47.20 -8.12 40.50
N TYR A 257 -48.21 -8.99 40.60
CA TYR A 257 -48.08 -10.30 41.23
C TYR A 257 -47.17 -11.25 40.44
N LEU A 258 -47.35 -11.35 39.12
CA LEU A 258 -46.54 -12.20 38.25
C LEU A 258 -45.08 -11.71 38.10
N ALA A 259 -44.86 -10.40 38.24
CA ALA A 259 -43.54 -9.78 38.20
C ALA A 259 -42.74 -10.02 39.49
N LYS A 260 -43.39 -10.46 40.58
CA LYS A 260 -42.63 -10.88 41.78
C LYS A 260 -41.82 -12.11 41.40
N PRO A 261 -40.52 -12.17 41.77
CA PRO A 261 -39.73 -13.37 41.57
C PRO A 261 -40.44 -14.52 42.27
N ILE A 262 -40.75 -15.57 41.51
CA ILE A 262 -41.31 -16.79 42.08
C ILE A 262 -40.15 -17.42 42.86
N TYR A 263 -40.06 -17.13 44.16
CA TYR A 263 -39.32 -17.98 45.08
C TYR A 263 -40.07 -19.32 45.16
N ARG A 264 -39.85 -20.17 44.15
CA ARG A 264 -40.08 -21.61 44.29
C ARG A 264 -38.97 -22.08 45.23
N PRO A 265 -39.26 -22.55 46.45
CA PRO A 265 -38.26 -23.31 47.16
C PRO A 265 -37.89 -24.49 46.25
N VAL A 266 -36.59 -24.66 45.98
CA VAL A 266 -36.04 -25.70 45.08
C VAL A 266 -36.18 -27.11 45.69
N THR A 267 -37.05 -27.29 46.68
CA THR A 267 -37.13 -28.49 47.52
C THR A 267 -37.94 -29.65 46.93
N ASP A 268 -38.58 -29.49 45.77
CA ASP A 268 -39.42 -30.55 45.19
C ASP A 268 -38.69 -31.47 44.19
N TYR A 269 -37.34 -31.39 44.07
CA TYR A 269 -36.55 -32.25 43.18
C TYR A 269 -36.06 -33.57 43.82
N TYR A 270 -36.47 -33.91 45.05
CA TYR A 270 -35.98 -35.11 45.75
C TYR A 270 -37.01 -36.23 45.94
N TYR A 271 -38.12 -36.24 45.19
CA TYR A 271 -39.06 -37.36 45.15
C TYR A 271 -39.37 -37.80 43.71
N PHE A 272 -38.37 -38.38 43.05
CA PHE A 272 -38.54 -39.39 41.99
C PHE A 272 -37.47 -40.47 42.17
#